data_AF-A0A353QGF0-F1
#
_entry.id   AF-A0A353QGF0-F1
#
_cell.length_a   1.000
_cell.length_b   1.000
_cell.length_c   1.000
_cell.angle_alpha   90.00
_cell.angle_beta   90.00
_cell.angle_gamma   90.00
#
_symmetry.space_group_name_H-M   'P 1'
#
loop_
_entity.id
_entity.type
_entity.pdbx_description
1 polymer ?
#
loop_
_entity_poly.entity_id
_entity_poly.type
_entity_poly.pdbx_seq_one_letter_code
_entity_poly.pdbx_strand_id
1 'polypeptide(L)'
;AMVTTDGFIISHGMEGVSLIPDEAVREFIGTFSPVYPLLDVDNPVTIGPIMFTDYYFESRRQVAEAMKNAHQVIADVGAEFGDRFGRRYGYLDAYRMEDAEVAVVALGSTAGTARAAVDAMRQKGIKAGSVKVRVYRPFPADMIR
;
A
#
# COMPACT_ATOMS: atom_id res chain seq x y z
N ALA A 1 9.42 2.40 -3.37
CA ALA A 1 8.35 2.26 -2.35
C ALA A 1 8.94 1.62 -1.10
N MET A 2 8.38 1.85 0.08
CA MET A 2 8.82 1.23 1.33
C MET A 2 7.73 0.27 1.81
N VAL A 3 8.09 -1.00 2.03
CA VAL A 3 7.20 -2.00 2.63
C VAL A 3 7.59 -2.13 4.10
N THR A 4 6.63 -1.99 5.00
CA THR A 4 6.87 -2.00 6.44
C THR A 4 6.02 -3.05 7.13
N THR A 5 6.58 -3.69 8.15
CA THR A 5 5.89 -4.65 9.04
C THR A 5 6.29 -4.40 10.48
N ASP A 6 5.40 -4.74 11.42
CA ASP A 6 5.66 -4.55 12.84
C ASP A 6 6.80 -5.45 13.31
N GLY A 7 7.79 -4.84 13.97
CA GLY A 7 8.89 -5.57 14.59
C GLY A 7 8.40 -6.47 15.71
N PHE A 8 9.01 -7.66 15.83
CA PHE A 8 8.66 -8.74 16.74
C PHE A 8 7.28 -9.37 16.47
N ILE A 9 6.20 -8.58 16.46
CA ILE A 9 4.85 -9.11 16.33
C ILE A 9 4.62 -9.78 14.97
N ILE A 10 5.00 -9.12 13.87
CA ILE A 10 4.90 -9.73 12.53
C ILE A 10 6.22 -10.39 12.15
N SER A 11 7.35 -9.74 12.40
CA SER A 11 8.64 -10.27 11.92
C SER A 11 9.11 -11.54 12.63
N HIS A 12 8.65 -11.81 13.85
CA HIS A 12 9.00 -13.02 14.63
C HIS A 12 7.77 -13.85 15.01
N GLY A 13 6.57 -13.44 14.59
CA GLY A 13 5.36 -14.23 14.74
C GLY A 13 5.41 -15.44 13.82
N MET A 14 5.09 -16.63 14.35
CA MET A 14 4.97 -17.84 13.56
C MET A 14 3.49 -18.10 13.26
N GLU A 15 3.15 -18.22 11.99
CA GLU A 15 1.80 -18.52 11.52
C GLU A 15 1.87 -19.37 10.25
N GLY A 16 0.86 -20.21 10.03
CA GLY A 16 0.72 -20.92 8.76
C GLY A 16 0.35 -19.93 7.65
N VAL A 17 1.20 -19.79 6.64
CA VAL A 17 0.95 -18.92 5.49
C VAL A 17 0.87 -19.71 4.19
N SER A 18 0.05 -19.23 3.26
CA SER A 18 0.02 -19.72 1.88
C SER A 18 0.95 -18.88 1.02
N LEU A 19 1.94 -19.52 0.41
CA LEU A 19 2.89 -18.89 -0.51
C LEU A 19 2.37 -18.99 -1.94
N ILE A 20 2.67 -17.96 -2.74
CA ILE A 20 2.48 -17.99 -4.19
C ILE A 20 3.77 -18.57 -4.80
N PRO A 21 3.69 -19.48 -5.78
CA PRO A 21 4.87 -20.00 -6.47
C PRO A 21 5.70 -18.88 -7.12
N ASP A 22 7.04 -18.96 -7.00
CA ASP A 22 7.97 -17.95 -7.52
C ASP A 22 7.77 -17.64 -9.01
N GLU A 23 7.50 -18.66 -9.83
CA GLU A 23 7.26 -18.50 -11.27
C GLU A 23 6.05 -17.60 -11.55
N ALA A 24 4.93 -17.85 -10.86
CA ALA A 24 3.72 -17.04 -11.00
C ALA A 24 3.94 -15.59 -10.52
N VAL A 25 4.79 -15.38 -9.51
CA VAL A 25 5.18 -14.03 -9.06
C VAL A 25 6.05 -13.34 -10.11
N ARG A 26 7.05 -14.03 -10.70
CA ARG A 26 7.93 -13.48 -11.75
C ARG A 26 7.15 -13.05 -12.98
N GLU A 27 6.19 -13.86 -13.41
CA GLU A 27 5.29 -13.52 -14.52
C GLU A 27 4.36 -12.35 -14.21
N PHE A 28 4.06 -12.09 -12.93
CA PHE A 28 3.22 -10.95 -12.52
C PHE A 28 4.02 -9.65 -12.50
N ILE A 29 5.20 -9.65 -11.90
CA ILE A 29 6.04 -8.44 -11.81
C ILE A 29 6.75 -8.12 -13.14
N GLY A 30 6.92 -9.13 -14.01
CA GLY A 30 7.63 -9.01 -15.27
C GLY A 30 9.14 -8.79 -15.13
N THR A 31 9.78 -8.40 -16.23
CA THR A 31 11.19 -8.00 -16.22
C THR A 31 11.29 -6.51 -15.95
N PHE A 32 12.08 -6.13 -14.94
CA PHE A 32 12.35 -4.72 -14.66
C PHE A 32 13.09 -4.08 -15.84
N SER A 33 12.48 -3.05 -16.43
CA SER A 33 13.09 -2.22 -17.47
C SER A 33 13.24 -0.80 -16.95
N PRO A 34 14.47 -0.32 -16.69
CA PRO A 34 14.68 1.04 -16.21
C PRO A 34 14.38 2.06 -17.31
N VAL A 35 13.61 3.10 -17.00
CA VAL A 35 13.30 4.19 -17.96
C VAL A 35 14.57 4.95 -18.37
N TYR A 36 15.48 5.16 -17.43
CA TYR A 36 16.78 5.81 -17.66
C TYR A 36 17.87 4.96 -16.99
N PRO A 37 18.50 4.02 -17.73
CA PRO A 37 19.57 3.18 -17.18
C PRO A 37 20.79 4.04 -16.81
N LEU A 38 21.36 3.84 -15.61
CA LEU A 38 22.52 4.62 -15.15
C LEU A 38 23.80 4.35 -15.93
N LEU A 39 23.91 3.16 -16.55
CA LEU A 39 25.12 2.69 -17.23
C LEU A 39 24.91 2.57 -18.75
N ASP A 40 23.91 3.25 -19.30
CA ASP A 40 23.76 3.37 -20.75
C ASP A 40 24.78 4.39 -21.29
N VAL A 41 25.87 3.88 -21.87
CA VAL A 41 26.95 4.69 -22.44
C VAL A 41 26.59 5.26 -23.81
N ASP A 42 25.64 4.63 -24.52
CA ASP A 42 25.18 5.07 -25.83
C ASP A 42 24.17 6.22 -25.68
N ASN A 43 23.42 6.25 -24.57
CA ASN A 43 22.46 7.31 -24.22
C ASN A 43 22.72 7.88 -22.81
N PRO A 44 23.82 8.63 -22.60
CA PRO A 44 24.21 9.07 -21.26
C PRO A 44 23.23 10.09 -20.67
N VAL A 45 22.96 9.97 -19.37
CA VAL A 45 22.11 10.90 -18.60
C VAL A 45 22.80 11.37 -17.31
N THR A 46 22.50 12.60 -16.88
CA THR A 46 22.97 13.15 -15.59
C THR A 46 21.88 13.02 -14.54
N ILE A 47 22.18 12.34 -13.42
CA ILE A 47 21.25 12.16 -12.29
C ILE A 47 21.76 12.92 -11.06
N GLY A 48 20.86 13.67 -10.41
CA GLY A 48 21.18 14.45 -9.22
C GLY A 48 22.07 15.68 -9.41
N PRO A 49 21.96 16.46 -10.52
CA PRO A 49 22.72 17.69 -10.66
C PRO A 49 22.28 18.75 -9.64
N ILE A 50 23.12 19.77 -9.44
CA ILE A 50 22.72 20.98 -8.73
C ILE A 50 21.63 21.69 -9.55
N MET A 51 20.53 22.03 -8.89
CA MET A 51 19.41 22.74 -9.49
C MET A 51 19.16 24.02 -8.70
N PHE A 52 19.22 25.15 -9.40
CA PHE A 52 18.98 26.46 -8.81
C PHE A 52 17.48 26.73 -8.63
N THR A 53 17.15 27.80 -7.92
CA THR A 53 15.79 28.16 -7.50
C THR A 53 14.82 28.34 -8.67
N ASP A 54 15.33 28.73 -9.84
CA ASP A 54 14.53 29.03 -11.03
C ASP A 54 13.83 27.81 -11.64
N TYR A 55 14.29 26.60 -11.31
CA TYR A 55 13.76 25.33 -11.85
C TYR A 55 13.39 24.31 -10.78
N TYR A 56 13.70 24.60 -9.51
CA TYR A 56 13.48 23.66 -8.42
C TYR A 56 12.00 23.38 -8.20
N PHE A 57 11.16 24.42 -8.32
CA PHE A 57 9.73 24.30 -8.08
C PHE A 57 9.05 23.35 -9.09
N GLU A 58 9.39 23.48 -10.37
CA GLU A 58 8.90 22.68 -11.48
C GLU A 58 9.23 21.19 -11.25
N SER A 59 10.46 20.91 -10.82
CA SER A 59 10.89 19.55 -10.49
C SER A 59 10.12 18.99 -9.29
N ARG A 60 9.90 19.79 -8.24
CA ARG A 60 9.07 19.38 -7.09
C ARG A 60 7.61 19.17 -7.49
N ARG A 61 7.07 19.98 -8.40
CA ARG A 61 5.72 19.85 -8.94
C ARG A 61 5.54 18.53 -9.70
N GLN A 62 6.54 18.08 -10.45
CA GLN A 62 6.55 16.78 -11.12
C GLN A 62 6.53 15.62 -10.12
N VAL A 63 7.34 15.69 -9.06
CA VAL A 63 7.32 14.68 -7.98
C VAL A 63 5.96 14.64 -7.28
N ALA A 64 5.35 15.80 -7.03
CA ALA A 64 4.01 15.88 -6.45
C ALA A 64 2.96 15.27 -7.39
N GLU A 65 3.06 15.48 -8.70
CA GLU A 65 2.16 14.87 -9.68
C GLU A 65 2.33 13.34 -9.72
N ALA A 66 3.57 12.85 -9.69
CA ALA A 66 3.84 11.41 -9.63
C ALA A 66 3.21 10.76 -8.39
N MET A 67 3.20 11.44 -7.23
CA MET A 67 2.49 10.95 -6.04
C MET A 67 0.97 10.95 -6.17
N LYS A 68 0.38 11.88 -6.93
CA LYS A 68 -1.05 11.84 -7.24
C LYS A 68 -1.37 10.66 -8.16
N ASN A 69 -0.58 10.49 -9.22
CA ASN A 69 -0.76 9.40 -10.19
C ASN A 69 -0.57 8.02 -9.55
N ALA A 70 0.24 7.92 -8.50
CA ALA A 70 0.42 6.68 -7.75
C ALA A 70 -0.90 6.14 -7.16
N HIS A 71 -1.91 6.99 -6.93
CA HIS A 71 -3.23 6.54 -6.46
C HIS A 71 -3.87 5.51 -7.37
N GLN A 72 -3.91 5.81 -8.66
CA GLN A 72 -4.52 4.93 -9.65
C GLN A 72 -3.71 3.64 -9.82
N VAL A 73 -2.38 3.77 -9.98
CA VAL A 73 -1.48 2.62 -10.17
C VAL A 73 -1.58 1.62 -9.03
N ILE A 74 -1.64 2.09 -7.78
CA ILE A 74 -1.76 1.22 -6.60
C ILE A 74 -3.11 0.49 -6.58
N ALA A 75 -4.20 1.16 -6.95
CA ALA A 75 -5.52 0.55 -7.04
C ALA A 75 -5.58 -0.51 -8.15
N ASP A 76 -5.04 -0.20 -9.33
CA ASP A 76 -5.03 -1.11 -10.48
C ASP A 76 -4.23 -2.37 -10.19
N VAL A 77 -3.01 -2.23 -9.67
CA VAL A 77 -2.15 -3.37 -9.31
C VAL A 77 -2.79 -4.21 -8.20
N GLY A 78 -3.45 -3.58 -7.23
CA GLY A 78 -4.17 -4.28 -6.16
C GLY A 78 -5.38 -5.08 -6.67
N ALA A 79 -6.08 -4.57 -7.68
CA ALA A 79 -7.17 -5.27 -8.36
C ALA A 79 -6.65 -6.44 -9.20
N GLU A 80 -5.62 -6.21 -10.03
CA GLU A 80 -4.97 -7.22 -10.87
C GLU A 80 -4.40 -8.38 -10.03
N PHE A 81 -3.74 -8.05 -8.91
CA PHE A 81 -3.25 -9.06 -7.97
C PHE A 81 -4.41 -9.90 -7.41
N GLY A 82 -5.55 -9.28 -7.14
CA GLY A 82 -6.76 -9.97 -6.71
C GLY A 82 -7.31 -10.93 -7.75
N ASP A 83 -7.37 -10.52 -9.01
CA ASP A 83 -7.87 -11.32 -10.11
C ASP A 83 -6.96 -12.53 -10.40
N ARG A 84 -5.65 -12.34 -10.24
CA ARG A 84 -4.66 -13.39 -10.50
C ARG A 84 -4.47 -14.38 -9.35
N PHE A 85 -4.51 -13.90 -8.11
CA PHE A 85 -4.13 -14.70 -6.92
C PHE A 85 -5.25 -14.85 -5.89
N GLY A 86 -6.46 -14.36 -6.16
CA GLY A 86 -7.64 -14.52 -5.31
C GLY A 86 -7.66 -13.65 -4.05
N ARG A 87 -6.71 -12.72 -3.88
CA ARG A 87 -6.63 -11.82 -2.72
C ARG A 87 -6.56 -10.37 -3.19
N ARG A 88 -7.69 -9.68 -3.17
CA ARG A 88 -7.74 -8.27 -3.61
C ARG A 88 -7.23 -7.34 -2.51
N TYR A 89 -6.38 -6.39 -2.89
CA TYR A 89 -5.84 -5.39 -1.99
C TYR A 89 -6.19 -3.99 -2.49
N GLY A 90 -6.48 -3.09 -1.55
CA GLY A 90 -6.68 -1.67 -1.82
C GLY A 90 -5.97 -0.81 -0.77
N TYR A 91 -6.33 0.47 -0.75
CA TYR A 91 -5.80 1.46 0.20
C TYR A 91 -6.21 1.20 1.64
N LEU A 92 -7.45 0.76 1.80
CA LEU A 92 -8.10 0.49 3.07
C LEU A 92 -8.67 -0.92 3.05
N ASP A 93 -8.72 -1.53 4.22
CA ASP A 93 -9.34 -2.83 4.44
C ASP A 93 -10.31 -2.68 5.61
N ALA A 94 -11.57 -2.40 5.25
CA ALA A 94 -12.67 -2.17 6.17
C ALA A 94 -13.27 -3.50 6.65
N TYR A 95 -13.65 -3.56 7.93
CA TYR A 95 -14.23 -4.73 8.56
C TYR A 95 -15.47 -4.34 9.36
N ARG A 96 -16.62 -4.88 8.97
CA ARG A 96 -17.94 -4.64 9.59
C ARG A 96 -18.23 -3.13 9.73
N MET A 97 -18.21 -2.42 8.61
CA MET A 97 -18.36 -0.95 8.57
C MET A 97 -19.73 -0.51 8.02
N GLU A 98 -20.52 -1.43 7.46
CA GLU A 98 -21.77 -1.16 6.74
C GLU A 98 -22.84 -0.50 7.64
N ASP A 99 -22.87 -0.88 8.92
CA ASP A 99 -23.81 -0.39 9.94
C ASP A 99 -23.07 0.13 11.20
N ALA A 100 -21.75 0.33 11.12
CA ALA A 100 -20.96 0.70 12.28
C ALA A 100 -21.26 2.13 12.76
N GLU A 101 -21.49 2.29 14.07
CA GLU A 101 -21.67 3.58 14.75
C GLU A 101 -20.35 4.07 15.39
N VAL A 102 -19.41 3.15 15.63
CA VAL A 102 -18.07 3.46 16.13
C VAL A 102 -17.05 2.63 15.37
N ALA A 103 -15.92 3.24 15.01
CA ALA A 103 -14.86 2.56 14.31
C ALA A 103 -13.47 2.89 14.87
N VAL A 104 -12.56 1.92 14.79
CA VAL A 104 -11.14 2.14 15.03
C VAL A 104 -10.38 2.08 13.71
N VAL A 105 -9.54 3.09 13.47
CA VAL A 105 -8.61 3.10 12.33
C VAL A 105 -7.24 2.65 12.83
N ALA A 106 -6.67 1.62 12.22
CA ALA A 106 -5.41 1.03 12.66
C ALA A 106 -4.47 0.73 11.48
N LEU A 107 -3.16 0.67 11.76
CA LEU A 107 -2.10 0.26 10.85
C LEU A 107 -1.42 -1.00 11.40
N GLY A 108 -0.80 -1.80 10.54
CA GLY A 108 0.06 -2.91 10.98
C GLY A 108 -0.71 -4.09 11.58
N SER A 109 -0.09 -4.75 12.56
CA SER A 109 -0.63 -5.94 13.24
C SER A 109 -1.79 -5.60 14.17
N THR A 110 -1.82 -4.38 14.74
CA THR A 110 -2.90 -3.92 15.62
C THR A 110 -4.27 -4.03 14.94
N ALA A 111 -4.33 -3.87 13.62
CA ALA A 111 -5.55 -4.06 12.86
C ALA A 111 -6.12 -5.49 12.95
N GLY A 112 -5.28 -6.52 13.09
CA GLY A 112 -5.71 -7.89 13.32
C GLY A 112 -6.41 -8.03 14.67
N THR A 113 -5.79 -7.55 15.74
CA THR A 113 -6.39 -7.51 17.09
C THR A 113 -7.67 -6.68 17.13
N ALA A 114 -7.71 -5.57 16.40
CA ALA A 114 -8.89 -4.73 16.29
C ALA A 114 -10.11 -5.48 15.72
N ARG A 115 -9.92 -6.41 14.76
CA ARG A 115 -11.02 -7.24 14.24
C ARG A 115 -11.61 -8.15 15.31
N ALA A 116 -10.76 -8.81 16.09
CA ALA A 116 -11.20 -9.66 17.19
C ALA A 116 -11.96 -8.84 18.26
N ALA A 117 -11.47 -7.64 18.58
CA ALA A 117 -12.16 -6.72 19.49
C ALA A 117 -13.51 -6.24 18.93
N VAL A 118 -13.58 -5.91 17.64
CA VAL A 118 -14.83 -5.57 16.95
C VAL A 118 -15.86 -6.69 17.09
N ASP A 119 -15.46 -7.94 16.85
CA ASP A 119 -16.36 -9.10 16.97
C ASP A 119 -16.88 -9.26 18.41
N ALA A 120 -16.00 -9.12 19.41
CA ALA A 120 -16.39 -9.18 20.82
C ALA A 120 -17.35 -8.04 21.22
N MET A 121 -17.19 -6.84 20.64
CA MET A 121 -18.09 -5.70 20.90
C MET A 121 -19.43 -5.87 20.19
N ARG A 122 -19.42 -6.41 18.97
CA ARG A 122 -20.64 -6.76 18.22
C ARG A 122 -21.50 -7.77 18.97
N GLN A 123 -20.89 -8.77 19.60
CA GLN A 123 -21.61 -9.73 20.46
C GLN A 123 -22.31 -9.07 21.66
N LYS A 124 -21.84 -7.89 22.09
CA LYS A 124 -22.46 -7.09 23.16
C LYS A 124 -23.50 -6.09 22.64
N GLY A 125 -23.86 -6.17 21.36
CA GLY A 125 -24.83 -5.27 20.73
C GLY A 125 -24.26 -3.91 20.30
N ILE A 126 -22.94 -3.71 20.37
CA ILE A 126 -22.30 -2.47 19.94
C ILE A 126 -21.97 -2.60 18.46
N LYS A 127 -22.47 -1.66 17.63
CA LYS A 127 -22.18 -1.61 16.19
C LYS A 127 -20.77 -1.08 15.94
N ALA A 128 -19.78 -1.87 16.30
CA ALA A 128 -18.37 -1.54 16.12
C ALA A 128 -17.87 -1.99 14.74
N GLY A 129 -16.98 -1.20 14.14
CA GLY A 129 -16.23 -1.55 12.93
C GLY A 129 -14.75 -1.26 13.07
N SER A 130 -13.96 -1.66 12.08
CA SER A 130 -12.56 -1.26 11.99
C SER A 130 -12.11 -1.01 10.56
N VAL A 131 -11.14 -0.11 10.40
CA VAL A 131 -10.52 0.19 9.11
C VAL A 131 -9.02 0.02 9.24
N LYS A 132 -8.46 -0.93 8.49
CA LYS A 132 -7.02 -1.10 8.36
C LYS A 132 -6.50 -0.22 7.24
N VAL A 133 -5.57 0.68 7.53
CA VAL A 133 -4.82 1.40 6.51
C VAL A 133 -3.77 0.45 5.93
N ARG A 134 -3.76 0.26 4.61
CA ARG A 134 -2.76 -0.56 3.91
C ARG A 134 -1.69 0.29 3.25
N VAL A 135 -2.10 1.42 2.67
CA VAL A 135 -1.20 2.37 2.01
C VAL A 135 -1.27 3.68 2.78
N TYR A 136 -0.20 3.98 3.51
CA TYR A 136 -0.11 5.21 4.30
C TYR A 136 0.40 6.41 3.47
N ARG A 137 1.14 6.13 2.39
CA ARG A 137 1.68 7.14 1.47
C ARG A 137 1.56 6.66 0.02
N PRO A 138 0.91 7.42 -0.89
CA PRO A 138 0.17 8.65 -0.61
C PRO A 138 -1.05 8.37 0.30
N PHE A 139 -1.37 9.30 1.20
CA PHE A 139 -2.38 9.06 2.24
C PHE A 139 -3.79 9.16 1.65
N PRO A 140 -4.67 8.16 1.83
CA PRO A 140 -5.99 8.10 1.20
C PRO A 140 -7.05 8.89 1.98
N ALA A 141 -6.84 10.20 2.14
CA ALA A 141 -7.72 11.04 2.96
C ALA A 141 -9.19 10.99 2.51
N ASP A 142 -9.43 11.03 1.20
CA ASP A 142 -10.78 11.06 0.63
C ASP A 142 -11.49 9.70 0.68
N MET A 143 -10.76 8.61 0.95
CA MET A 143 -11.33 7.27 1.11
C MET A 143 -11.69 6.96 2.58
N ILE A 144 -11.20 7.76 3.53
CA ILE A 144 -11.45 7.59 4.97
C ILE A 144 -12.59 8.49 5.45
N ARG A 145 -12.78 9.65 4.82
CA ARG A 145 -13.85 10.60 5.13
C ARG A 145 -15.19 10.13 4.59
#